data_AF-A0A1W1BDR0-F1
#
_entry.id   AF-A0A1W1BDR0-F1
#
_cell.length_a   1.000
_cell.length_b   1.000
_cell.length_c   1.000
_cell.angle_alpha   90.00
_cell.angle_beta   90.00
_cell.angle_gamma   90.00
#
_symmetry.space_group_name_H-M   'P 1'
#
loop_
_entity.id
_entity.type
_entity.pdbx_description
1 polymer ?
#
loop_
_entity_poly.entity_id
_entity_poly.type
_entity_poly.pdbx_seq_one_letter_code
_entity_poly.pdbx_strand_id
1 'polypeptide(L)' 'MSFGDYLYIVVAILFSFMTFTIIRNNFLSKFDEEQRRKDLIDEYEDTYVFKKSKNKKEKD' A
#
# COMPACT_ATOMS: atom_id res chain seq x y z
N MET A 1 -16.52 5.29 35.36
CA MET A 1 -16.67 5.83 34.01
C MET A 1 -18.15 5.99 33.74
N SER A 2 -18.56 7.16 33.28
CA SER A 2 -19.95 7.43 32.89
C SER A 2 -20.29 6.69 31.59
N PHE A 3 -21.57 6.45 31.32
CA PHE A 3 -22.04 5.93 30.03
C PHE A 3 -21.49 6.76 28.84
N GLY A 4 -21.35 8.08 29.05
CA GLY A 4 -20.75 8.99 28.06
C GLY A 4 -19.28 8.68 27.74
N ASP A 5 -18.49 8.21 28.72
CA ASP A 5 -17.07 7.90 28.51
C ASP A 5 -16.91 6.71 27.57
N TYR A 6 -17.75 5.67 27.74
CA TYR A 6 -17.76 4.50 26.87
C TYR A 6 -18.15 4.87 25.44
N LEU A 7 -19.18 5.71 25.28
CA LEU A 7 -19.61 6.19 23.96
C LEU A 7 -18.51 7.03 23.30
N TYR A 8 -17.84 7.91 24.06
CA TYR A 8 -16.73 8.70 23.57
C TYR A 8 -15.56 7.83 23.08
N ILE A 9 -15.21 6.79 23.83
CA ILE A 9 -14.15 5.84 23.44
C ILE A 9 -14.51 5.14 22.11
N VAL A 10 -15.76 4.69 21.96
CA VAL A 10 -16.23 4.06 20.71
C VAL A 10 -16.16 5.02 19.54
N VAL A 11 -16.58 6.27 19.72
CA VAL A 11 -16.50 7.32 18.69
C VAL A 11 -15.05 7.60 18.30
N ALA A 12 -14.14 7.67 19.27
CA ALA A 12 -12.72 7.89 19.02
C ALA A 12 -12.09 6.74 18.20
N ILE A 13 -12.44 5.49 18.49
CA ILE A 13 -11.97 4.32 17.74
C ILE A 13 -12.50 4.36 16.30
N LEU A 14 -13.80 4.64 16.11
CA LEU A 14 -14.41 4.74 14.79
C LEU A 14 -13.79 5.87 13.95
N PHE A 15 -13.55 7.03 14.56
CA PHE A 15 -12.89 8.16 13.91
C PHE A 15 -11.45 7.82 13.48
N SER A 16 -10.68 7.17 14.36
CA SER A 16 -9.33 6.71 14.04
C SER A 16 -9.34 5.69 12.90
N PHE A 17 -10.28 4.74 12.91
CA PHE A 17 -10.43 3.72 11.87
C PHE A 17 -10.81 4.32 10.51
N MET A 18 -11.76 5.25 10.46
CA MET A 18 -12.10 5.95 9.21
C MET A 18 -10.91 6.73 8.66
N THR A 19 -10.20 7.46 9.52
CA THR A 19 -9.04 8.25 9.11
C THR A 19 -7.94 7.34 8.56
N PHE A 20 -7.65 6.23 9.24
CA PHE A 20 -6.67 5.24 8.80
C PHE A 20 -7.05 4.60 7.46
N THR A 21 -8.32 4.21 7.29
CA THR A 21 -8.79 3.59 6.04
C THR A 21 -8.72 4.54 4.85
N ILE A 22 -9.04 5.82 5.01
CA ILE A 22 -8.91 6.84 3.96
C ILE A 22 -7.44 7.00 3.54
N ILE A 23 -6.54 7.19 4.50
CA ILE A 23 -5.10 7.33 4.24
C ILE A 23 -4.56 6.07 3.57
N ARG A 24 -4.91 4.89 4.11
CA ARG A 24 -4.48 3.60 3.57
C ARG A 24 -4.99 3.38 2.16
N ASN A 25 -6.24 3.75 1.86
CA ASN A 25 -6.80 3.60 0.52
C ASN A 25 -6.15 4.57 -0.49
N ASN A 26 -5.90 5.82 -0.07
CA ASN A 26 -5.17 6.79 -0.88
C ASN A 26 -3.71 6.34 -1.14
N PHE A 27 -3.07 5.78 -0.12
CA PHE A 27 -1.74 5.20 -0.23
C PHE A 27 -1.75 4.01 -1.18
N LEU A 28 -2.58 2.98 -0.93
CA LEU A 28 -2.67 1.77 -1.75
C LEU A 28 -3.02 2.07 -3.21
N SER A 29 -3.82 3.09 -3.50
CA SER A 29 -4.10 3.50 -4.89
C SER A 29 -2.82 3.76 -5.70
N LYS A 30 -1.76 4.25 -5.04
CA LYS A 30 -0.45 4.54 -5.62
C LYS A 30 0.47 3.32 -5.73
N PHE A 31 0.10 2.18 -5.14
CA PHE A 31 0.87 0.94 -5.21
C PHE A 31 0.12 -0.12 -6.03
N ASP A 32 0.85 -0.88 -6.83
CA ASP A 32 0.32 -2.04 -7.54
C ASP A 32 0.29 -3.29 -6.63
N GLU A 33 -0.33 -4.37 -7.12
CA GLU A 33 -0.47 -5.66 -6.42
C GLU A 33 0.88 -6.25 -5.95
N GLU A 34 1.99 -5.88 -6.60
CA GLU A 34 3.36 -6.22 -6.22
C GLU A 34 4.01 -5.22 -5.24
N GLN A 35 3.23 -4.36 -4.58
CA GLN A 35 3.69 -3.30 -3.67
C GLN A 35 4.68 -2.30 -4.30
N ARG A 36 4.64 -2.14 -5.63
CA ARG A 36 5.49 -1.18 -6.36
C ARG A 36 4.76 0.15 -6.55
N ARG A 37 5.47 1.27 -6.45
CA ARG A 37 4.89 2.58 -6.76
C ARG A 37 4.63 2.67 -8.26
N LYS A 38 3.38 2.92 -8.65
CA LYS A 38 2.96 3.04 -10.06
C LYS A 38 3.74 4.11 -10.82
N ASP A 39 4.14 5.18 -10.14
CA ASP A 39 4.83 6.32 -10.75
C ASP A 39 6.33 6.05 -11.06
N LEU A 40 6.92 4.97 -10.54
CA LEU A 40 8.33 4.60 -10.80
C LEU A 40 8.45 3.40 -11.75
N ILE A 41 7.34 2.89 -12.28
CA ILE A 41 7.35 1.66 -13.09
C ILE A 41 8.22 1.81 -14.35
N ASP A 42 8.26 3.00 -14.95
CA ASP A 42 9.08 3.28 -16.13
C ASP A 42 10.59 3.17 -15.87
N GLU A 43 11.07 3.57 -14.68
CA GLU A 43 12.50 3.50 -14.32
C GLU A 43 12.94 2.06 -14.00
N TYR A 44 11.99 1.23 -13.56
CA TYR A 44 12.23 -0.15 -13.18
C TYR A 44 12.02 -1.16 -14.31
N GLU A 45 11.14 -0.90 -15.29
CA GLU A 45 10.89 -1.81 -16.42
C GLU A 45 12.16 -2.16 -17.18
N ASP A 46 13.03 -1.17 -17.46
CA ASP A 46 14.29 -1.40 -18.17
C ASP A 46 15.24 -2.33 -17.39
N THR A 47 15.30 -2.20 -16.07
CA THR A 47 16.10 -3.09 -15.22
C THR A 47 15.48 -4.48 -15.06
N TYR A 48 14.15 -4.59 -15.06
CA TYR A 48 13.45 -5.87 -14.96
C TYR A 48 13.49 -6.69 -16.25
N VAL A 49 13.29 -6.08 -17.42
CA VAL A 49 13.45 -6.74 -18.72
C VAL A 49 14.89 -7.24 -18.87
N PHE A 50 15.87 -6.43 -18.45
CA PHE A 50 17.28 -6.82 -18.43
C PHE A 50 17.56 -8.00 -17.49
N LYS A 51 17.05 -7.96 -16.25
CA LYS A 51 17.30 -9.01 -15.24
C LYS A 51 16.57 -10.32 -15.57
N LYS A 52 15.35 -10.25 -16.12
CA LYS A 52 14.58 -11.40 -16.61
C LYS A 52 15.25 -12.03 -17.85
N SER A 53 15.76 -11.21 -18.76
CA SER A 53 16.54 -11.63 -19.93
C SER A 53 17.82 -12.37 -19.52
N LYS A 54 18.57 -11.84 -18.54
CA LYS A 54 19.78 -12.49 -18.02
C LYS A 54 19.51 -13.84 -17.36
N ASN A 55 18.52 -13.91 -16.47
CA ASN A 55 18.17 -15.15 -15.77
C ASN A 55 17.67 -16.26 -16.71
N LYS A 56 17.12 -15.90 -17.87
CA LYS A 56 16.69 -16.87 -18.88
C LYS A 56 17.88 -17.44 -19.66
N LYS A 57 18.87 -16.59 -20.01
CA LYS A 57 20.08 -17.02 -20.72
C LYS A 57 21.08 -17.82 -19.88
N GLU A 58 21.00 -17.74 -18.56
CA GLU A 58 21.87 -18.52 -17.64
C GLU A 58 21.31 -19.93 -17.37
N LYS A 59 20.07 -20.21 -17.79
CA LYS A 59 19.39 -21.50 -17.62
C LYS A 59 19.31 -22.34 -18.90
N ASP A 60 19.77 -21.80 -20.04
CA ASP A 60 19.94 -22.52 -21.32
C ASP A 60 21.42 -22.86 -21.52
#